data_AF-W7BY51-F1
#
_entry.id   AF-W7BY51-F1
#
_cell.length_a   1.000
_cell.length_b   1.000
_cell.length_c   1.000
_cell.angle_alpha   90.00
_cell.angle_beta   90.00
_cell.angle_gamma   90.00
#
_symmetry.space_group_name_H-M   'P 1'
#
loop_
_entity.id
_entity.type
_entity.pdbx_description
1 polymer ?
#
loop_
_entity_poly.entity_id
_entity_poly.type
_entity_poly.pdbx_seq_one_letter_code
_entity_poly.pdbx_strand_id
1 'polypeptide(L)'
;MNMLKQEWKRLLNNKILLVSTIVIMFIPILYGGVFLKSVWDPYGKTSELPVAVVNEDQAANYEGQELDVGNELVKELKKNNDLGWNFLDAKTANKGLKDGKYYMVITIPKDFSKNASTVLDATPKKNESFL
;
A
#
# COMPACT_ATOMS: atom_id res chain seq x y z
N MET A 1 25.66 -42.19 -26.16
CA MET A 1 24.36 -41.48 -26.11
C MET A 1 23.23 -42.26 -25.39
N ASN A 2 23.51 -43.39 -24.72
CA ASN A 2 22.47 -44.21 -24.05
C ASN A 2 22.45 -44.10 -22.51
N MET A 3 23.54 -43.61 -21.90
CA MET A 3 23.68 -43.55 -20.44
C MET A 3 22.63 -42.63 -19.80
N LEU A 4 22.44 -41.42 -20.33
CA LEU A 4 21.42 -40.47 -19.85
C LEU A 4 20.00 -41.04 -19.94
N LYS A 5 19.65 -41.72 -21.04
CA LYS A 5 18.33 -42.36 -21.20
C LYS A 5 18.10 -43.48 -20.18
N GLN A 6 19.13 -44.25 -19.86
CA GLN A 6 19.04 -45.33 -18.88
C GLN A 6 18.90 -44.80 -17.45
N GLU A 7 19.63 -43.74 -17.10
CA GLU A 7 19.50 -43.06 -15.81
C GLU A 7 18.10 -42.45 -15.63
N TRP A 8 17.56 -41.77 -16.65
CA TRP A 8 16.19 -41.26 -16.64
C TRP A 8 15.15 -42.38 -16.45
N LYS A 9 15.32 -43.51 -17.13
CA LYS A 9 14.41 -44.66 -17.00
C LYS A 9 14.50 -45.30 -15.61
N ARG A 10 15.69 -45.31 -15.00
CA ARG A 10 15.92 -45.82 -13.63
C ARG A 10 15.30 -44.89 -12.56
N LEU A 11 15.39 -43.58 -12.78
CA LEU A 11 14.72 -42.56 -11.98
C LEU A 11 13.20 -42.73 -12.02
N LEU A 12 12.62 -42.90 -13.21
CA LEU A 12 11.18 -43.05 -13.40
C LEU A 12 10.62 -44.39 -12.88
N ASN A 13 11.40 -45.47 -12.94
CA ASN A 13 10.96 -46.79 -12.49
C ASN A 13 11.15 -47.02 -10.98
N ASN A 14 12.00 -46.25 -10.30
CA ASN A 14 12.21 -46.38 -8.86
C ASN A 14 11.40 -45.33 -8.09
N LYS A 15 10.31 -45.77 -7.45
CA LYS A 15 9.39 -44.91 -6.70
C LYS A 15 10.08 -44.07 -5.62
N ILE A 16 11.09 -44.62 -4.92
CA ILE A 16 11.79 -43.90 -3.84
C ILE A 16 12.66 -42.77 -4.42
N LEU A 17 13.40 -43.04 -5.49
CA LEU A 17 14.22 -42.03 -6.17
C LEU A 17 13.33 -40.95 -6.80
N LEU A 18 12.24 -41.35 -7.46
CA LEU A 18 11.28 -40.42 -8.07
C LEU A 18 10.67 -39.46 -7.04
N VAL A 19 10.18 -39.99 -5.91
CA VAL A 19 9.60 -39.16 -4.84
C VAL A 19 10.65 -38.20 -4.27
N SER A 20 11.88 -38.68 -4.02
CA SER A 20 12.96 -37.84 -3.48
C SER A 20 13.31 -36.69 -4.45
N THR A 21 13.41 -36.97 -5.74
CA THR A 21 13.67 -35.96 -6.77
C THR A 21 12.52 -34.96 -6.89
N ILE A 22 11.26 -35.41 -6.81
CA ILE A 22 10.09 -34.52 -6.79
C ILE A 22 10.17 -33.57 -5.58
N VAL A 23 10.44 -34.09 -4.38
CA VAL A 23 10.55 -33.28 -3.16
C VAL A 23 11.65 -32.21 -3.28
N ILE A 24 12.80 -32.57 -3.84
CA ILE A 24 13.90 -31.61 -4.07
C ILE A 24 13.49 -30.53 -5.07
N MET A 25 12.78 -30.89 -6.15
CA MET A 25 12.26 -29.92 -7.14
C MET A 25 11.18 -29.02 -6.56
N PHE A 26 10.45 -29.45 -5.54
CA PHE A 26 9.47 -28.59 -4.87
C PHE A 26 10.11 -27.37 -4.21
N ILE A 27 11.37 -27.45 -3.74
CA ILE A 27 12.05 -26.31 -3.09
C ILE A 27 12.17 -25.10 -4.05
N PRO A 28 12.79 -25.20 -5.24
CA PRO A 28 12.87 -24.07 -6.17
C PRO A 28 11.50 -23.67 -6.74
N ILE A 29 10.56 -24.60 -6.89
CA ILE A 29 9.20 -24.29 -7.37
C ILE A 29 8.43 -23.47 -6.33
N LEU A 30 8.47 -23.87 -5.05
CA LEU A 30 7.81 -23.13 -3.97
C LEU A 30 8.46 -21.77 -3.79
N TYR A 31 9.80 -21.70 -3.80
CA TYR A 31 10.52 -20.43 -3.71
C TYR A 31 10.14 -19.50 -4.88
N GLY A 32 10.27 -19.97 -6.12
CA GLY A 32 9.95 -19.19 -7.31
C GLY A 32 8.47 -18.80 -7.37
N GLY A 33 7.56 -19.71 -7.04
CA GLY A 33 6.12 -19.48 -7.04
C GLY A 33 5.67 -18.46 -5.99
N VAL A 34 6.18 -18.55 -4.76
CA VAL A 34 5.90 -17.57 -3.69
C VAL A 34 6.50 -16.22 -4.05
N PHE A 35 7.74 -16.19 -4.56
CA PHE A 35 8.40 -14.95 -4.96
C PHE A 35 7.66 -14.25 -6.11
N LEU A 36 7.34 -14.98 -7.18
CA LEU A 36 6.56 -14.46 -8.30
C LEU A 36 5.22 -13.90 -7.84
N LYS A 37 4.51 -14.63 -6.97
CA LYS A 37 3.25 -14.16 -6.39
C LYS A 37 3.41 -12.85 -5.62
N SER A 38 4.46 -12.74 -4.80
CA SER A 38 4.74 -11.54 -4.02
C SER A 38 5.10 -10.33 -4.89
N VAL A 39 5.76 -10.54 -6.03
CA VAL A 39 6.15 -9.46 -6.95
C VAL A 39 5.01 -9.09 -7.91
N TRP A 40 4.18 -10.06 -8.30
CA TRP A 40 3.04 -9.83 -9.18
C TRP A 40 1.95 -9.01 -8.50
N ASP A 41 1.76 -9.21 -7.19
CA ASP A 41 0.71 -8.54 -6.44
C ASP A 41 1.14 -8.20 -5.00
N PRO A 42 2.15 -7.33 -4.81
CA PRO A 42 2.63 -6.93 -3.49
C PRO A 42 1.59 -6.15 -2.69
N TYR A 43 0.62 -5.54 -3.38
CA TYR A 43 -0.39 -4.66 -2.80
C TYR A 43 -1.82 -5.20 -2.93
N GLY A 44 -2.02 -6.45 -3.35
CA GLY A 44 -3.35 -7.00 -3.66
C GLY A 44 -4.38 -7.02 -2.55
N LYS A 45 -3.96 -6.69 -1.33
CA LYS A 45 -4.80 -6.56 -0.14
C LYS A 45 -4.66 -5.21 0.56
N THR A 46 -3.99 -4.23 -0.02
CA THR A 46 -3.84 -2.92 0.62
C THR A 46 -5.18 -2.21 0.76
N SER A 47 -6.14 -2.49 -0.12
CA SER A 47 -7.53 -2.03 -0.01
C SER A 47 -8.21 -2.46 1.30
N GLU A 48 -7.72 -3.51 1.95
CA GLU A 48 -8.17 -3.96 3.28
C GLU A 48 -7.44 -3.26 4.42
N LEU A 49 -6.37 -2.51 4.17
CA LEU A 49 -5.62 -1.78 5.20
C LEU A 49 -6.41 -0.55 5.66
N PRO A 50 -6.93 -0.53 6.90
CA PRO A 50 -7.83 0.51 7.34
C PRO A 50 -7.04 1.77 7.71
N VAL A 51 -7.22 2.84 6.93
CA VAL A 51 -6.57 4.14 7.14
C VAL A 51 -7.61 5.19 7.50
N ALA A 52 -7.45 5.82 8.66
CA ALA A 52 -8.31 6.91 9.07
C ALA A 52 -7.81 8.24 8.51
N VAL A 53 -8.70 9.04 7.95
CA VAL A 53 -8.43 10.38 7.40
C VAL A 53 -9.28 11.38 8.18
N VAL A 54 -8.60 12.37 8.74
CA VAL A 54 -9.20 13.48 9.48
C VAL A 54 -8.91 14.75 8.69
N ASN A 55 -9.95 15.44 8.25
CA ASN A 55 -9.80 16.75 7.60
C ASN A 55 -10.14 17.86 8.59
N GLU A 56 -9.12 18.59 9.05
CA GLU A 56 -9.30 19.82 9.85
C GLU A 56 -9.15 21.09 9.02
N ASP A 57 -8.79 20.95 7.74
CA ASP A 57 -8.52 22.07 6.84
C ASP A 57 -9.68 23.06 6.76
N GLN A 58 -9.32 24.33 6.57
CA GLN A 58 -10.26 25.41 6.35
C GLN A 58 -9.96 26.05 5.01
N ALA A 59 -11.01 26.30 4.21
CA ALA A 59 -10.87 26.96 2.94
C ALA A 59 -10.13 28.31 3.10
N ALA A 60 -9.24 28.60 2.16
CA ALA A 60 -8.42 29.80 2.14
C ALA A 60 -8.78 30.66 0.92
N ASN A 61 -8.83 31.98 1.09
CA ASN A 61 -8.94 32.88 -0.04
C ASN A 61 -7.55 33.17 -0.61
N TYR A 62 -7.36 32.94 -1.90
CA TYR A 62 -6.14 33.23 -2.63
C TYR A 62 -6.50 33.95 -3.93
N GLU A 63 -5.95 35.15 -4.12
CA GLU A 63 -6.20 36.00 -5.30
C GLU A 63 -7.69 36.20 -5.65
N GLY A 64 -8.56 36.23 -4.63
CA GLY A 64 -10.01 36.41 -4.82
C GLY A 64 -10.77 35.13 -5.14
N GLN A 65 -10.10 33.97 -5.18
CA GLN A 65 -10.71 32.66 -5.33
C GLN A 65 -10.66 31.89 -4.01
N GLU A 66 -11.72 31.15 -3.71
CA GLU A 66 -11.77 30.24 -2.57
C GLU A 66 -11.07 28.93 -2.95
N LEU A 67 -10.03 28.57 -2.20
CA LEU A 67 -9.29 27.33 -2.32
C LEU A 67 -9.65 26.40 -1.16
N ASP A 68 -10.16 25.21 -1.48
CA ASP A 68 -10.57 24.18 -0.53
C ASP A 68 -9.88 22.85 -0.86
N VAL A 69 -8.55 22.88 -0.77
CA VAL A 69 -7.65 21.81 -1.18
C VAL A 69 -7.80 20.58 -0.28
N GLY A 70 -8.06 20.76 1.01
CA GLY A 70 -8.30 19.65 1.94
C GLY A 70 -9.53 18.83 1.55
N ASN A 71 -10.65 19.46 1.20
CA ASN A 71 -11.83 18.73 0.75
C ASN A 71 -11.66 18.12 -0.65
N GLU A 72 -10.89 18.76 -1.54
CA GLU A 72 -10.51 18.14 -2.81
C GLU A 72 -9.67 16.88 -2.61
N LEU A 73 -8.66 16.92 -1.74
CA LEU A 73 -7.87 15.75 -1.38
C LEU A 73 -8.75 14.63 -0.82
N VAL A 74 -9.67 14.94 0.09
CA VAL A 74 -10.64 13.97 0.63
C VAL A 74 -11.51 13.36 -0.48
N LYS A 75 -11.97 14.17 -1.45
CA LYS A 75 -12.76 13.67 -2.59
C LYS A 75 -11.95 12.70 -3.45
N GLU A 76 -10.69 12.99 -3.71
CA GLU A 76 -9.81 12.10 -4.50
C GLU A 76 -9.50 10.81 -3.74
N LEU A 77 -9.22 10.88 -2.43
CA LEU A 77 -9.02 9.68 -1.61
C LEU A 77 -10.27 8.79 -1.58
N LYS A 78 -11.48 9.36 -1.57
CA LYS A 78 -12.74 8.59 -1.65
C LYS A 78 -12.92 7.83 -2.97
N LYS A 79 -12.32 8.30 -4.06
CA LYS A 79 -12.39 7.64 -5.38
C LYS A 79 -11.33 6.55 -5.52
N ASN A 80 -10.26 6.64 -4.74
CA ASN A 80 -9.16 5.71 -4.73
C ASN A 80 -9.52 4.45 -3.91
N ASN A 81 -9.29 3.26 -4.47
CA ASN A 81 -9.58 1.98 -3.81
C ASN A 81 -8.31 1.23 -3.38
N ASP A 82 -7.15 1.90 -3.39
CA ASP A 82 -5.87 1.27 -3.09
C ASP A 82 -5.71 0.98 -1.59
N LEU A 83 -6.42 1.74 -0.73
CA LEU A 83 -6.41 1.63 0.71
C LEU A 83 -7.84 1.64 1.28
N GLY A 84 -8.01 1.09 2.48
CA GLY A 84 -9.28 1.06 3.21
C GLY A 84 -9.58 2.41 3.88
N TRP A 85 -9.87 3.44 3.08
CA TRP A 85 -10.09 4.80 3.57
C TRP A 85 -11.31 4.92 4.48
N ASN A 86 -11.12 5.53 5.65
CA ASN A 86 -12.17 5.84 6.60
C ASN A 86 -12.10 7.33 6.93
N PHE A 87 -13.16 8.09 6.68
CA PHE A 87 -13.20 9.53 6.95
C PHE A 87 -13.99 9.81 8.22
N LEU A 88 -13.34 10.40 9.22
CA LEU A 88 -13.90 10.56 10.56
C LEU A 88 -13.26 11.73 11.31
N ASP A 89 -13.81 12.08 12.48
CA ASP A 89 -13.26 13.12 13.34
C ASP A 89 -11.99 12.68 14.08
N ALA A 90 -11.19 13.65 14.51
CA ALA A 90 -9.91 13.43 15.20
C ALA A 90 -10.04 12.53 16.44
N LYS A 91 -11.13 12.65 17.21
CA LYS A 91 -11.31 11.87 18.45
C LYS A 91 -11.57 10.40 18.12
N THR A 92 -12.45 10.13 17.16
CA THR A 92 -12.74 8.77 16.70
C THR A 92 -11.51 8.14 16.06
N ALA A 93 -10.70 8.92 15.33
CA ALA A 93 -9.52 8.42 14.62
C ALA A 93 -8.43 8.02 15.61
N ASN A 94 -8.15 8.89 16.58
CA ASN A 94 -7.19 8.61 17.65
C ASN A 94 -7.62 7.41 18.51
N LYS A 95 -8.91 7.27 18.81
CA LYS A 95 -9.42 6.10 19.52
C LYS A 95 -9.22 4.83 18.69
N GLY A 96 -9.64 4.84 17.42
CA GLY A 96 -9.50 3.68 16.54
C GLY A 96 -8.04 3.30 16.28
N LEU A 97 -7.11 4.25 16.24
CA LEU A 97 -5.68 3.99 16.17
C LEU A 97 -5.17 3.27 17.43
N LYS A 98 -5.55 3.76 18.63
CA LYS A 98 -5.17 3.15 19.91
C LYS A 98 -5.76 1.74 20.08
N ASP A 99 -6.99 1.54 19.61
CA ASP A 99 -7.71 0.26 19.69
C ASP A 99 -7.25 -0.73 18.59
N GLY A 100 -6.29 -0.35 17.72
CA GLY A 100 -5.79 -1.18 16.63
C GLY A 100 -6.77 -1.37 15.46
N LYS A 101 -7.87 -0.59 15.44
CA LYS A 101 -8.87 -0.59 14.35
C LYS A 101 -8.33 0.05 13.07
N TYR A 102 -7.48 1.06 13.21
CA TYR A 102 -6.83 1.75 12.09
C TYR A 102 -5.33 1.51 12.14
N TYR A 103 -4.73 1.22 11.00
CA TYR A 103 -3.28 1.03 10.88
C TYR A 103 -2.54 2.36 11.06
N MET A 104 -3.11 3.45 10.53
CA MET A 104 -2.59 4.80 10.67
C MET A 104 -3.69 5.85 10.57
N VAL A 105 -3.37 7.07 11.00
CA VAL A 105 -4.23 8.25 10.88
C VAL A 105 -3.51 9.31 10.05
N ILE A 106 -4.16 9.81 9.01
CA ILE A 106 -3.73 10.96 8.23
C ILE A 106 -4.55 12.16 8.68
N THR A 107 -3.90 13.19 9.19
CA THR A 107 -4.56 14.45 9.58
C THR A 107 -4.19 15.54 8.59
N ILE A 108 -5.18 16.11 7.91
CA ILE A 108 -5.02 17.29 7.07
C ILE A 108 -5.16 18.50 8.00
N PRO A 109 -4.10 19.30 8.21
CA PRO A 109 -4.11 20.37 9.19
C PRO A 109 -4.97 21.55 8.73
N LYS A 110 -5.36 22.40 9.70
CA LYS A 110 -6.24 23.56 9.50
C LYS A 110 -5.76 24.59 8.47
N ASP A 111 -4.46 24.64 8.24
CA ASP A 111 -3.78 25.60 7.36
C ASP A 111 -3.35 24.96 6.04
N PHE A 112 -3.84 23.78 5.70
CA PHE A 112 -3.44 23.05 4.50
C PHE A 112 -3.80 23.82 3.21
N SER A 113 -5.05 24.27 3.05
CA SER A 113 -5.45 25.10 1.90
C SER A 113 -4.70 26.42 1.84
N LYS A 114 -4.45 27.03 3.00
CA LYS A 114 -3.68 28.27 3.13
C LYS A 114 -2.21 28.09 2.73
N ASN A 115 -1.61 26.94 3.00
CA ASN A 115 -0.21 26.67 2.66
C ASN A 115 -0.08 26.12 1.24
N ALA A 116 -1.06 25.37 0.75
CA ALA A 116 -1.11 24.89 -0.63
C ALA A 116 -1.11 26.06 -1.62
N SER A 117 -1.77 27.17 -1.29
CA SER A 117 -1.74 28.37 -2.12
C SER A 117 -0.34 28.99 -2.24
N THR A 118 0.52 28.85 -1.21
CA THR A 118 1.91 29.35 -1.26
C THR A 118 2.85 28.52 -2.14
N VAL A 119 2.45 27.33 -2.58
CA VAL A 119 3.20 26.55 -3.58
C VAL A 119 3.13 27.22 -4.95
N LEU A 120 2.08 28.00 -5.21
CA LEU A 120 1.91 28.81 -6.41
C LEU A 120 2.65 30.16 -6.33
N ASP A 121 3.14 30.54 -5.15
CA ASP A 121 3.93 31.77 -4.96
C ASP A 121 5.36 31.60 -5.48
N ALA A 122 5.96 32.72 -5.90
CA ALA A 122 7.36 32.77 -6.37
C ALA A 122 8.40 32.34 -5.32
N THR A 123 8.01 32.26 -4.04
CA THR A 123 8.84 31.73 -2.93
C THR A 123 8.04 30.72 -2.11
N PRO A 124 8.08 29.42 -2.48
CA PRO A 124 7.38 28.37 -1.75
C PRO A 124 7.89 28.27 -0.31
N LYS A 125 6.99 28.24 0.67
CA LYS A 125 7.37 27.91 2.05
C LYS A 125 7.63 26.41 2.15
N LYS A 126 8.89 26.04 2.35
CA LYS A 126 9.30 24.65 2.64
C LYS A 126 8.73 24.25 4.01
N ASN A 127 7.79 23.30 4.02
CA ASN A 127 7.28 22.70 5.24
C ASN A 127 8.26 21.61 5.73
N GLU A 128 8.95 21.89 6.83
CA GLU A 128 9.84 20.95 7.51
C GLU A 128 9.08 20.28 8.66
N SER A 129 8.29 19.24 8.35
CA SER A 129 8.10 18.06 9.21
C SER A 129 6.87 17.25 8.77
N PHE A 130 7.10 16.24 7.93
CA PHE A 130 6.27 15.04 7.90
C PHE A 130 7.21 13.86 8.20
N LEU A 131 7.47 13.64 9.49
CA LEU A 131 8.00 12.42 10.07
C LEU A 131 7.10 12.02 11.24
#